data_AF-A0A7S2IW46-F1
#
_entry.id   AF-A0A7S2IW46-F1
#
_cell.length_a   1.000
_cell.length_b   1.000
_cell.length_c   1.000
_cell.angle_alpha   90.00
_cell.angle_beta   90.00
_cell.angle_gamma   90.00
#
_symmetry.space_group_name_H-M   'P 1'
#
loop_
_entity.id
_entity.type
_entity.pdbx_description
1 polymer ?
#
loop_
_entity_poly.entity_id
_entity_poly.type
_entity_poly.pdbx_seq_one_letter_code
_entity_poly.pdbx_strand_id
1 'polypeptide(L)'
;MPSKLKAGQLVEISASGDLDVPAEWLKAGGDAVVKAGGQRGQLTEFDEATGKWTVATFGASMVSVKEDSLRPLATEDVADFDLALGPASNSDVMGQELTDGLARKGHVLCKLFVAEEDLKGMVSTADRCAEEGAFTRLATELEPGYLGQAGTGKTLSIDMDGEDTADFVKDSPLRIVEDAISTV
;
A
#
# COMPACT_ATOMS: atom_id res chain seq x y z
N MET A 1 28.70 12.60 1.15
CA MET A 1 28.29 13.09 2.49
C MET A 1 27.26 12.11 3.02
N PRO A 2 27.22 11.81 4.33
CA PRO A 2 26.18 10.93 4.85
C PRO A 2 24.79 11.55 4.66
N SER A 3 23.82 10.74 4.22
CA SER A 3 22.42 11.17 4.09
C SER A 3 21.84 11.57 5.45
N LYS A 4 20.97 12.58 5.46
CA LYS A 4 20.20 13.00 6.65
C LYS A 4 18.91 12.21 6.78
N LEU A 5 18.43 11.61 5.69
CA LEU A 5 17.26 10.75 5.65
C LEU A 5 17.62 9.29 5.96
N LYS A 6 16.60 8.49 6.30
CA LYS A 6 16.77 7.07 6.67
C LYS A 6 15.84 6.18 5.85
N ALA A 7 16.29 4.95 5.56
CA ALA A 7 15.43 3.92 4.98
C ALA A 7 14.19 3.68 5.87
N GLY A 8 13.06 3.38 5.23
CA GLY A 8 11.75 3.22 5.87
C GLY A 8 11.01 4.54 6.12
N GLN A 9 11.67 5.69 6.03
CA GLN A 9 11.05 7.00 6.25
C GLN A 9 10.08 7.37 5.12
N LEU A 10 8.93 7.93 5.48
CA LEU A 10 7.97 8.45 4.51
C LEU A 10 8.37 9.86 4.04
N VAL A 11 8.24 10.10 2.74
CA VAL A 11 8.65 11.33 2.08
C VAL A 11 7.64 11.77 1.02
N GLU A 12 7.63 13.07 0.73
CA GLU A 12 7.07 13.65 -0.48
C GLU A 12 8.21 13.98 -1.46
N ILE A 13 7.99 13.66 -2.73
CA ILE A 13 8.90 13.97 -3.82
C ILE A 13 8.58 15.38 -4.32
N SER A 14 9.45 16.35 -4.01
CA SER A 14 9.28 17.74 -4.47
C SER A 14 9.88 18.01 -5.85
N ALA A 15 10.61 17.03 -6.42
CA ALA A 15 11.17 17.13 -7.75
C ALA A 15 10.08 17.37 -8.80
N SER A 16 10.30 18.34 -9.68
CA SER A 16 9.45 18.56 -10.84
C SER A 16 10.08 17.89 -12.06
N GLY A 17 9.25 17.24 -12.89
CA GLY A 17 9.68 16.60 -14.12
C GLY A 17 9.74 15.08 -14.05
N ASP A 18 10.42 14.51 -15.04
CA ASP A 18 10.55 13.07 -15.21
C ASP A 18 11.70 12.56 -14.32
N LEU A 19 11.45 11.47 -13.59
CA LEU A 19 12.36 10.86 -12.64
C LEU A 19 12.77 9.48 -13.12
N ASP A 20 14.05 9.16 -12.96
CA ASP A 20 14.62 7.89 -13.40
C ASP A 20 14.01 6.71 -12.60
N VAL A 21 13.61 5.66 -13.29
CA VAL A 21 13.29 4.36 -12.69
C VAL A 21 14.59 3.55 -12.64
N PRO A 22 15.00 3.00 -11.48
CA PRO A 22 16.20 2.17 -11.41
C PRO A 22 16.11 0.94 -12.34
N ALA A 23 17.24 0.51 -12.88
CA ALA A 23 17.30 -0.53 -13.92
C ALA A 23 16.70 -1.87 -13.47
N GLU A 24 16.83 -2.20 -12.19
CA GLU A 24 16.29 -3.40 -11.57
C GLU A 24 14.76 -3.37 -11.41
N TRP A 25 14.14 -2.19 -11.45
CA TRP A 25 12.69 -1.99 -11.35
C TRP A 25 12.02 -1.67 -12.69
N LEU A 26 12.81 -1.59 -13.75
CA LEU A 26 12.33 -1.37 -15.12
C LEU A 26 11.60 -2.62 -15.64
N LYS A 27 10.28 -2.53 -15.75
CA LYS A 27 9.46 -3.57 -16.40
C LYS A 27 9.88 -3.70 -17.88
N ALA A 28 9.79 -4.90 -18.44
CA ALA A 28 10.08 -5.11 -19.86
C ALA A 28 9.15 -4.26 -20.74
N GLY A 29 9.72 -3.30 -21.47
CA GLY A 29 8.95 -2.33 -22.28
C GLY A 29 8.35 -1.17 -21.48
N GLY A 30 8.68 -1.02 -20.20
CA GLY A 30 8.30 0.11 -19.37
C GLY A 30 9.16 1.36 -19.63
N ASP A 31 8.62 2.52 -19.26
CA ASP A 31 9.34 3.79 -19.38
C ASP A 31 10.47 3.87 -18.35
N ALA A 32 11.66 4.28 -18.81
CA ALA A 32 12.82 4.52 -17.94
C ALA A 32 12.67 5.76 -17.06
N VAL A 33 11.64 6.56 -17.30
CA VAL A 33 11.36 7.77 -16.56
C VAL A 33 9.86 7.91 -16.28
N VAL A 34 9.50 8.41 -15.10
CA VAL A 34 8.11 8.60 -14.69
C VAL A 34 7.92 9.95 -13.99
N LYS A 35 6.71 10.52 -14.09
CA LYS A 35 6.35 11.74 -13.38
C LYS A 35 5.84 11.42 -11.98
N ALA A 36 6.72 11.49 -10.99
CA ALA A 36 6.37 11.26 -9.58
C ALA A 36 6.48 12.52 -8.70
N GLY A 37 6.64 13.70 -9.30
CA GLY A 37 6.60 14.97 -8.56
C GLY A 37 5.26 15.18 -7.86
N GLY A 38 5.32 15.54 -6.57
CA GLY A 38 4.17 15.68 -5.67
C GLY A 38 3.64 14.34 -5.11
N GLN A 39 4.20 13.20 -5.51
CA GLN A 39 3.80 11.92 -4.95
C GLN A 39 4.47 11.68 -3.59
N ARG A 40 3.77 10.91 -2.76
CA ARG A 40 4.26 10.41 -1.47
C ARG A 40 4.80 9.00 -1.63
N GLY A 41 5.78 8.65 -0.81
CA GLY A 41 6.41 7.34 -0.86
C GLY A 41 7.23 7.03 0.39
N GLN A 42 7.96 5.92 0.32
CA GLN A 42 8.86 5.43 1.35
C GLN A 42 10.26 5.26 0.77
N LEU A 43 11.26 5.70 1.54
CA LEU A 43 12.66 5.49 1.21
C LEU A 43 13.05 4.02 1.39
N THR A 44 13.66 3.42 0.36
CA THR A 44 14.11 2.03 0.43
C THR A 44 15.62 1.94 0.59
N GLU A 45 16.37 2.58 -0.30
CA GLU A 45 17.83 2.47 -0.37
C GLU A 45 18.50 3.78 -0.80
N PHE A 46 19.67 4.08 -0.26
CA PHE A 46 20.48 5.23 -0.65
C PHE A 46 21.71 4.77 -1.44
N ASP A 47 21.84 5.28 -2.65
CA ASP A 47 23.03 5.10 -3.47
C ASP A 47 24.05 6.21 -3.16
N GLU A 48 25.10 5.86 -2.42
CA GLU A 48 26.17 6.80 -2.07
C GLU A 48 26.96 7.30 -3.30
N ALA A 49 27.02 6.53 -4.38
CA ALA A 49 27.78 6.90 -5.58
C ALA A 49 27.07 8.01 -6.36
N THR A 50 25.74 7.96 -6.43
CA THR A 50 24.93 8.98 -7.13
C THR A 50 24.34 10.05 -6.21
N GLY A 51 24.34 9.81 -4.89
CA GLY A 51 23.72 10.68 -3.89
C GLY A 51 22.19 10.74 -4.04
N LYS A 52 21.57 9.65 -4.52
CA LYS A 52 20.14 9.53 -4.74
C LYS A 52 19.54 8.45 -3.84
N TRP A 53 18.30 8.68 -3.44
CA TRP A 53 17.46 7.71 -2.78
C TRP A 53 16.56 7.01 -3.80
N THR A 54 16.40 5.71 -3.64
CA THR A 54 15.29 4.97 -4.24
C THR A 54 14.05 5.14 -3.37
N VAL A 55 12.95 5.57 -3.99
CA VAL A 55 11.67 5.84 -3.36
C VAL A 55 10.62 4.91 -3.95
N ALA A 56 9.98 4.11 -3.11
CA ALA A 56 8.74 3.42 -3.45
C ALA A 56 7.59 4.41 -3.27
N THR A 57 6.87 4.75 -4.34
CA THR A 57 5.72 5.65 -4.27
C THR A 57 4.46 4.88 -3.82
N PHE A 58 3.48 5.58 -3.25
CA PHE A 58 2.19 4.99 -2.89
C PHE A 58 1.43 4.41 -4.08
N GLY A 59 1.76 4.83 -5.31
CA GLY A 59 1.28 4.27 -6.57
C GLY A 59 2.13 3.11 -7.09
N ALA A 60 2.90 2.45 -6.22
CA ALA A 60 3.76 1.30 -6.53
C ALA A 60 4.81 1.51 -7.65
N SER A 61 5.21 2.76 -7.90
CA SER A 61 6.34 3.08 -8.79
C SER A 61 7.62 3.25 -7.99
N MET A 62 8.75 2.78 -8.53
CA MET A 62 10.09 2.93 -7.95
C MET A 62 10.86 4.03 -8.69
N VAL A 63 11.33 5.05 -7.98
CA VAL A 63 12.02 6.19 -8.59
C VAL A 63 13.29 6.57 -7.85
N SER A 64 14.30 7.02 -8.58
CA SER A 64 15.57 7.51 -8.05
C SER A 64 15.56 9.04 -7.94
N VAL A 65 15.63 9.56 -6.72
CA VAL A 65 15.43 10.98 -6.41
C VAL A 65 16.60 11.52 -5.58
N LYS A 66 17.07 12.73 -5.90
CA LYS A 66 18.09 13.41 -5.08
C LYS A 66 17.52 13.74 -3.70
N GLU A 67 18.35 13.60 -2.67
CA GLU A 67 17.95 13.89 -1.29
C GLU A 67 17.35 15.30 -1.11
N ASP A 68 17.92 16.32 -1.77
CA ASP A 68 17.43 17.70 -1.69
C ASP A 68 16.03 17.90 -2.30
N SER A 69 15.53 16.92 -3.07
CA SER A 69 14.18 16.91 -3.65
C SER A 69 13.21 16.02 -2.86
N LEU A 70 13.58 15.65 -1.63
CA LEU A 70 12.77 14.84 -0.75
C LEU A 70 12.45 15.62 0.53
N ARG A 71 11.16 15.67 0.86
CA ARG A 71 10.67 16.25 2.09
C ARG A 71 10.13 15.14 2.99
N PRO A 72 10.67 14.92 4.19
CA PRO A 72 10.04 14.07 5.19
C PRO A 72 8.58 14.43 5.42
N LEU A 73 7.70 13.43 5.45
CA LEU A 73 6.31 13.63 5.83
C LEU A 73 6.20 13.88 7.33
N ALA A 74 5.36 14.86 7.69
CA ALA A 74 4.93 15.11 9.06
C ALA A 74 3.62 14.36 9.35
N THR A 75 3.23 14.30 10.62
CA THR A 75 1.99 13.61 11.05
C THR A 75 0.74 14.13 10.34
N GLU A 76 0.69 15.43 10.05
CA GLU A 76 -0.42 16.06 9.31
C GLU A 76 -0.49 15.65 7.84
N ASP A 77 0.64 15.27 7.23
CA ASP A 77 0.67 14.81 5.84
C ASP A 77 0.04 13.42 5.66
N VAL A 78 -0.05 12.64 6.75
CA VAL A 78 -0.52 11.25 6.75
C VAL A 78 -1.78 11.06 7.60
N ALA A 79 -2.52 12.14 7.86
CA ALA A 79 -3.71 12.10 8.72
C ALA A 79 -4.86 11.24 8.15
N ASP A 80 -4.77 10.83 6.88
CA ASP A 80 -5.75 9.99 6.18
C ASP A 80 -5.51 8.48 6.36
N PHE A 81 -4.45 8.06 7.06
CA PHE A 81 -4.21 6.66 7.41
C PHE A 81 -3.42 6.53 8.73
N ASP A 82 -3.48 5.38 9.37
CA ASP A 82 -2.75 5.10 10.61
C ASP A 82 -1.37 4.50 10.35
N LEU A 83 -1.24 3.64 9.33
CA LEU A 83 -0.02 2.88 9.05
C LEU A 83 0.23 2.79 7.54
N ALA A 84 1.49 2.90 7.11
CA ALA A 84 1.89 2.63 5.73
C ALA A 84 2.56 1.24 5.61
N LEU A 85 1.97 0.39 4.78
CA LEU A 85 2.44 -0.96 4.47
C LEU A 85 3.29 -0.90 3.20
N GLY A 86 4.54 -0.47 3.37
CA GLY A 86 5.50 -0.29 2.28
C GLY A 86 6.64 -1.32 2.32
N PRO A 87 7.41 -1.42 1.23
CA PRO A 87 8.46 -2.44 1.07
C PRO A 87 9.63 -2.31 2.05
N ALA A 88 9.83 -1.14 2.67
CA ALA A 88 10.86 -0.90 3.67
C ALA A 88 10.28 -0.71 5.08
N SER A 89 9.03 -1.11 5.30
CA SER A 89 8.43 -1.10 6.63
C SER A 89 8.96 -2.26 7.49
N ASN A 90 9.07 -2.04 8.80
CA ASN A 90 9.55 -3.05 9.75
C ASN A 90 8.37 -3.81 10.35
N SER A 91 8.32 -5.13 10.14
CA SER A 91 7.21 -6.00 10.57
C SER A 91 6.96 -5.97 12.08
N ASP A 92 8.00 -5.96 12.91
CA ASP A 92 7.86 -5.93 14.37
C ASP A 92 7.19 -4.63 14.85
N VAL A 93 7.64 -3.49 14.33
CA VAL A 93 7.06 -2.18 14.62
C VAL A 93 5.63 -2.11 14.11
N MET A 94 5.38 -2.59 12.89
CA MET A 94 4.05 -2.61 12.30
C MET A 94 3.06 -3.46 13.10
N GLY A 95 3.44 -4.68 13.49
CA GLY A 95 2.60 -5.56 14.29
C GLY A 95 2.25 -4.94 15.64
N GLN A 96 3.22 -4.25 16.26
CA GLN A 96 2.97 -3.49 17.49
C GLN A 96 2.00 -2.34 17.27
N GLU A 97 2.22 -1.48 16.27
CA GLU A 97 1.34 -0.33 15.98
C GLU A 97 -0.07 -0.77 15.57
N LEU A 98 -0.19 -1.86 14.82
CA LEU A 98 -1.49 -2.44 14.45
C LEU A 98 -2.23 -2.97 15.68
N THR A 99 -1.53 -3.69 16.57
CA THR A 99 -2.12 -4.20 17.82
C THR A 99 -2.54 -3.06 18.74
N ASP A 100 -1.68 -2.06 18.92
CA ASP A 100 -1.96 -0.88 19.76
C ASP A 100 -3.13 -0.05 19.19
N GLY A 101 -3.16 0.13 17.87
CA GLY A 101 -4.24 0.82 17.18
C GLY A 101 -5.58 0.11 17.33
N LEU A 102 -5.61 -1.21 17.12
CA LEU A 102 -6.81 -2.03 17.32
C LEU A 102 -7.27 -2.00 18.78
N ALA A 103 -6.35 -2.13 19.75
CA ALA A 103 -6.70 -2.10 21.17
C ALA A 103 -7.27 -0.75 21.62
N ARG A 104 -6.76 0.37 21.08
CA ARG A 104 -7.17 1.72 21.50
C ARG A 104 -8.38 2.26 20.73
N LYS A 105 -8.43 2.06 19.41
CA LYS A 105 -9.44 2.64 18.51
C LYS A 105 -10.48 1.63 18.05
N GLY A 106 -10.23 0.33 18.20
CA GLY A 106 -11.05 -0.74 17.63
C GLY A 106 -10.90 -0.91 16.11
N HIS A 107 -10.05 -0.11 15.45
CA HIS A 107 -9.79 -0.15 14.02
C HIS A 107 -8.41 0.46 13.71
N VAL A 108 -7.85 0.12 12.55
CA VAL A 108 -6.60 0.68 12.00
C VAL A 108 -6.77 0.81 10.50
N LEU A 109 -6.47 2.00 9.95
CA LEU A 109 -6.48 2.24 8.51
C LEU A 109 -5.07 2.12 7.93
N CYS A 110 -4.87 1.11 7.08
CA CYS A 110 -3.58 0.83 6.46
C CYS A 110 -3.51 1.36 5.01
N LYS A 111 -2.44 2.09 4.69
CA LYS A 111 -2.11 2.53 3.34
C LYS A 111 -1.19 1.54 2.65
N LEU A 112 -1.70 0.86 1.63
CA LEU A 112 -0.94 -0.02 0.76
C LEU A 112 -0.35 0.73 -0.44
N PHE A 113 0.73 0.19 -0.99
CA PHE A 113 1.42 0.70 -2.16
C PHE A 113 0.95 -0.14 -3.35
N VAL A 114 -0.04 0.36 -4.08
CA VAL A 114 -0.72 -0.37 -5.15
C VAL A 114 -0.72 0.50 -6.40
N ALA A 115 -0.39 -0.10 -7.55
CA ALA A 115 -0.42 0.61 -8.82
C ALA A 115 -1.87 0.98 -9.18
N GLU A 116 -2.05 2.07 -9.93
CA GLU A 116 -3.41 2.51 -10.28
C GLU A 116 -4.14 1.48 -11.15
N GLU A 117 -3.43 0.79 -12.04
CA GLU A 117 -3.96 -0.31 -12.84
C GLU A 117 -4.43 -1.49 -11.97
N ASP A 118 -3.67 -1.83 -10.93
CA ASP A 118 -3.98 -2.92 -10.02
C ASP A 118 -5.21 -2.57 -9.17
N LEU A 119 -5.31 -1.32 -8.71
CA LEU A 119 -6.49 -0.84 -7.98
C LEU A 119 -7.78 -1.01 -8.80
N LYS A 120 -7.73 -0.70 -10.11
CA LYS A 120 -8.87 -0.93 -11.02
C LYS A 120 -9.17 -2.42 -11.15
N GLY A 121 -8.15 -3.27 -11.22
CA GLY A 121 -8.31 -4.73 -11.24
C GLY A 121 -8.94 -5.28 -9.95
N MET A 122 -8.56 -4.75 -8.79
CA MET A 122 -9.16 -5.13 -7.50
C MET A 122 -10.64 -4.78 -7.43
N VAL A 123 -11.01 -3.55 -7.85
CA VAL A 123 -12.42 -3.12 -7.90
C VAL A 123 -13.21 -4.00 -8.86
N SER A 124 -12.69 -4.26 -10.06
CA SER A 124 -13.35 -5.15 -11.03
C SER A 124 -13.54 -6.57 -10.50
N THR A 125 -12.60 -7.07 -9.70
CA THR A 125 -12.70 -8.40 -9.08
C THR A 125 -13.78 -8.41 -8.00
N ALA A 126 -13.82 -7.36 -7.16
CA ALA A 126 -14.86 -7.20 -6.14
C ALA A 126 -16.26 -7.07 -6.75
N ASP A 127 -16.40 -6.31 -7.84
CA ASP A 127 -17.66 -6.17 -8.57
C ASP A 127 -18.14 -7.53 -9.11
N ARG A 128 -17.23 -8.32 -9.70
CA ARG A 128 -17.55 -9.68 -10.16
C ARG A 128 -17.99 -10.59 -9.01
N CYS A 129 -17.31 -10.56 -7.87
CA CYS A 129 -17.74 -11.30 -6.68
C CYS A 129 -19.15 -10.88 -6.20
N ALA A 130 -19.51 -9.61 -6.36
CA ALA A 130 -20.84 -9.11 -6.04
C ALA A 130 -21.90 -9.61 -7.02
N GLU A 131 -21.60 -9.62 -8.32
CA GLU A 131 -22.47 -10.16 -9.37
C GLU A 131 -22.70 -11.67 -9.22
N GLU A 132 -21.66 -12.42 -8.84
CA GLU A 132 -21.74 -13.86 -8.57
C GLU A 132 -22.41 -14.18 -7.22
N GLY A 133 -22.79 -13.16 -6.43
CA GLY A 133 -23.50 -13.33 -5.16
C GLY A 133 -22.62 -13.91 -4.04
N ALA A 134 -21.29 -13.81 -4.16
CA ALA A 134 -20.35 -14.37 -3.18
C ALA A 134 -20.40 -13.63 -1.82
N PHE A 135 -20.82 -12.36 -1.83
CA PHE A 135 -20.94 -11.56 -0.61
C PHE A 135 -22.12 -12.00 0.26
N THR A 136 -21.81 -12.31 1.52
CA THR A 136 -22.79 -12.68 2.55
C THR A 136 -23.04 -11.54 3.52
N ARG A 137 -24.20 -11.56 4.18
CA ARG A 137 -24.51 -10.62 5.25
C ARG A 137 -24.06 -11.21 6.57
N LEU A 138 -23.49 -10.39 7.45
CA LEU A 138 -23.23 -10.80 8.82
C LEU A 138 -24.54 -11.16 9.53
N ALA A 139 -24.46 -11.98 10.58
CA ALA A 139 -25.62 -12.18 11.45
C ALA A 139 -26.09 -10.83 12.01
N THR A 140 -27.40 -10.59 12.06
CA THR A 140 -27.97 -9.29 12.41
C THR A 140 -27.56 -8.82 13.81
N GLU A 141 -27.26 -9.76 14.71
CA GLU A 141 -26.74 -9.50 16.05
C GLU A 141 -25.31 -8.95 16.04
N LEU A 142 -24.52 -9.24 15.00
CA LEU A 142 -23.14 -8.78 14.83
C LEU A 142 -23.05 -7.47 14.04
N GLU A 143 -24.04 -7.16 13.21
CA GLU A 143 -24.03 -5.96 12.34
C GLU A 143 -23.75 -4.66 13.10
N PRO A 144 -24.41 -4.34 14.24
CA PRO A 144 -24.15 -3.08 14.94
C PRO A 144 -22.72 -2.98 15.50
N GLY A 145 -22.14 -4.12 15.89
CA GLY A 145 -20.79 -4.18 16.44
C GLY A 145 -19.69 -4.03 15.39
N TYR A 146 -19.89 -4.57 14.20
CA TYR A 146 -18.90 -4.56 13.12
C TYR A 146 -19.09 -3.43 12.10
N LEU A 147 -20.34 -3.05 11.82
CA LEU A 147 -20.69 -2.11 10.75
C LEU A 147 -21.25 -0.79 11.29
N GLY A 148 -21.46 -0.69 12.62
CA GLY A 148 -22.06 0.47 13.27
C GLY A 148 -23.60 0.47 13.21
N GLN A 149 -24.22 1.48 13.84
CA GLN A 149 -25.68 1.61 13.85
C GLN A 149 -26.20 1.78 12.41
N ALA A 150 -27.12 0.89 12.01
CA ALA A 150 -27.70 0.81 10.67
C ALA A 150 -26.71 0.44 9.53
N GLY A 151 -25.58 -0.19 9.84
CA GLY A 151 -24.68 -0.73 8.82
C GLY A 151 -25.33 -1.84 7.98
N THR A 152 -25.23 -1.74 6.66
CA THR A 152 -25.79 -2.72 5.70
C THR A 152 -24.71 -3.39 4.83
N GLY A 153 -23.46 -3.35 5.30
CA GLY A 153 -22.32 -3.96 4.62
C GLY A 153 -22.48 -5.46 4.43
N LYS A 154 -21.92 -5.96 3.34
CA LYS A 154 -21.74 -7.39 3.09
C LYS A 154 -20.25 -7.73 3.16
N THR A 155 -19.95 -8.97 3.51
CA THR A 155 -18.60 -9.47 3.68
C THR A 155 -18.37 -10.69 2.80
N LEU A 156 -17.15 -10.83 2.31
CA LEU A 156 -16.66 -12.02 1.63
C LEU A 156 -15.38 -12.42 2.35
N SER A 157 -15.31 -13.67 2.80
CA SER A 157 -14.06 -14.25 3.31
C SER A 157 -13.38 -14.95 2.16
N ILE A 158 -12.13 -14.60 1.90
CA ILE A 158 -11.32 -15.18 0.83
C ILE A 158 -10.13 -15.88 1.48
N ASP A 159 -9.92 -17.13 1.09
CA ASP A 159 -8.69 -17.88 1.35
C ASP A 159 -8.02 -18.08 -0.01
N MET A 160 -6.96 -17.34 -0.32
CA MET A 160 -6.37 -17.36 -1.67
C MET A 160 -5.73 -18.71 -2.00
N ASP A 161 -5.36 -19.50 -0.99
CA ASP A 161 -4.81 -20.84 -1.16
C ASP A 161 -5.89 -21.93 -1.12
N GLY A 162 -7.11 -21.58 -0.70
CA GLY A 162 -8.26 -22.49 -0.63
C GLY A 162 -8.65 -23.06 -2.00
N GLU A 163 -8.91 -24.37 -2.06
CA GLU A 163 -9.36 -25.04 -3.31
C GLU A 163 -10.68 -24.46 -3.83
N ASP A 164 -11.55 -24.00 -2.93
CA ASP A 164 -12.87 -23.44 -3.24
C ASP A 164 -12.83 -21.98 -3.73
N THR A 165 -11.69 -21.30 -3.64
CA THR A 165 -11.55 -19.92 -4.12
C THR A 165 -11.38 -19.91 -5.63
N ALA A 166 -12.24 -19.15 -6.31
CA ALA A 166 -12.25 -19.08 -7.77
C ALA A 166 -10.93 -18.54 -8.35
N ASP A 167 -10.48 -19.12 -9.47
CA ASP A 167 -9.20 -18.77 -10.10
C ASP A 167 -9.09 -17.28 -10.42
N PHE A 168 -10.19 -16.63 -10.84
CA PHE A 168 -10.17 -15.20 -11.15
C PHE A 168 -9.87 -14.31 -9.93
N VAL A 169 -10.13 -14.79 -8.72
CA VAL A 169 -9.78 -14.10 -7.47
C VAL A 169 -8.31 -14.33 -7.15
N LYS A 170 -7.84 -15.58 -7.30
CA LYS A 170 -6.43 -15.99 -7.06
C LYS A 170 -5.46 -15.27 -7.99
N ASP A 171 -5.86 -15.10 -9.25
CA ASP A 171 -5.08 -14.43 -10.30
C ASP A 171 -5.28 -12.91 -10.30
N SER A 172 -6.09 -12.37 -9.39
CA SER A 172 -6.36 -10.93 -9.30
C SER A 172 -5.30 -10.17 -8.50
N PRO A 173 -5.24 -8.83 -8.65
CA PRO A 173 -4.37 -8.01 -7.79
C PRO A 173 -4.82 -7.96 -6.31
N LEU A 174 -5.93 -8.59 -5.91
CA LEU A 174 -6.31 -8.70 -4.50
C LEU A 174 -5.26 -9.44 -3.67
N ARG A 175 -4.49 -10.34 -4.29
CA ARG A 175 -3.38 -11.06 -3.65
C ARG A 175 -2.35 -10.13 -3.01
N ILE A 176 -2.15 -8.93 -3.55
CA ILE A 176 -1.24 -7.91 -2.99
C ILE A 176 -1.60 -7.58 -1.53
N VAL A 177 -2.90 -7.57 -1.20
CA VAL A 177 -3.37 -7.27 0.16
C VAL A 177 -3.00 -8.41 1.13
N GLU A 178 -3.19 -9.65 0.70
CA GLU A 178 -2.84 -10.82 1.49
C GLU A 178 -1.34 -10.91 1.71
N ASP A 179 -0.53 -10.74 0.65
CA ASP A 179 0.93 -10.75 0.75
C ASP A 179 1.41 -9.66 1.72
N ALA A 180 0.83 -8.45 1.64
CA ALA A 180 1.19 -7.35 2.52
C ALA A 180 0.83 -7.63 3.99
N ILE A 181 -0.34 -8.21 4.27
CA ILE A 181 -0.78 -8.51 5.64
C ILE A 181 -0.06 -9.73 6.22
N SER A 182 0.22 -10.74 5.39
CA SER A 182 0.87 -11.99 5.82
C SER A 182 2.35 -11.81 6.20
N THR A 183 2.94 -10.68 5.83
CA THR A 183 4.32 -10.31 6.22
C THR A 183 4.40 -9.56 7.56
N VAL A 184 3.26 -9.25 8.18
CA VAL A 184 3.15 -8.60 9.50
C VAL A 184 3.02 -9.65 10.60
#